data_AF-A0A5K1BCY3-F1
#
_entry.id   AF-A0A5K1BCY3-F1
#
_cell.length_a   1.000
_cell.length_b   1.000
_cell.length_c   1.000
_cell.angle_alpha   90.00
_cell.angle_beta   90.00
_cell.angle_gamma   90.00
#
_symmetry.space_group_name_H-M   'P 1'
#
loop_
_entity.id
_entity.type
_entity.pdbx_description
1 polymer ?
#
loop_
_entity_poly.entity_id
_entity_poly.type
_entity_poly.pdbx_seq_one_letter_code
_entity_poly.pdbx_strand_id
1 'polypeptide(L)' 'EISHFRYELCPRHMKERCFWRIYFTLVQSHVAP' A
#
# COMPACT_ATOMS: atom_id res chain seq x y z
N GLU A 1 3.62 -12.40 2.12
CA GLU A 1 4.49 -11.37 1.48
C GLU A 1 3.98 -9.93 1.65
N ILE A 2 2.72 -9.60 1.32
CA ILE A 2 2.19 -8.21 1.48
C ILE A 2 2.04 -7.76 2.96
N SER A 3 1.75 -8.67 3.90
CA SER A 3 1.61 -8.30 5.32
C SER A 3 2.88 -7.69 5.90
N HIS A 4 4.07 -8.16 5.53
CA HIS A 4 5.33 -7.63 6.08
C HIS A 4 5.59 -6.20 5.60
N PHE A 5 5.33 -5.93 4.32
CA PHE A 5 5.42 -4.59 3.75
C PHE A 5 4.50 -3.57 4.44
N ARG A 6 3.29 -3.99 4.83
CA ARG A 6 2.39 -3.15 5.62
C ARG A 6 3.00 -2.82 6.98
N TYR A 7 3.58 -3.80 7.67
CA TYR A 7 4.27 -3.57 8.95
C TYR A 7 5.58 -2.80 8.82
N GLU A 8 6.20 -2.65 7.64
CA GLU A 8 7.37 -1.78 7.48
C GLU A 8 6.99 -0.35 7.08
N LEU A 9 6.01 -0.20 6.19
CA LEU A 9 5.58 1.11 5.68
C LEU A 9 4.63 1.85 6.64
N CYS A 10 3.72 1.12 7.30
CA CYS A 10 2.64 1.71 8.07
C CYS A 10 3.01 2.17 9.51
N PRO A 11 3.98 1.58 10.24
CA PRO A 11 4.28 2.05 11.59
C PRO A 11 5.31 3.18 11.65
N ARG A 12 6.05 3.46 10.57
CA ARG A 12 7.06 4.54 10.56
C ARG A 12 6.80 5.70 9.62
N HIS A 13 6.07 5.49 8.51
CA HIS A 13 5.99 6.51 7.46
C HIS A 13 4.58 6.89 7.02
N MET A 14 3.56 6.04 7.22
CA MET A 14 2.20 6.36 6.76
C MET A 14 1.07 5.72 7.58
N LYS A 15 -0.03 6.45 7.80
CA LYS A 15 -1.25 5.86 8.40
C LYS A 15 -1.87 4.81 7.47
N GLU A 16 -2.47 3.76 8.06
CA GLU A 16 -2.98 2.59 7.34
C GLU A 16 -3.96 2.95 6.21
N ARG A 17 -4.85 3.93 6.45
CA ARG A 17 -5.79 4.42 5.45
C ARG A 17 -5.09 5.05 4.22
N CYS A 18 -3.98 5.75 4.42
CA CYS A 18 -3.22 6.36 3.32
C CYS A 18 -2.45 5.30 2.53
N PHE A 19 -1.87 4.30 3.23
CA PHE A 19 -1.22 3.16 2.58
C PHE A 19 -2.17 2.45 1.63
N TRP A 20 -3.38 2.10 2.09
CA TRP A 20 -4.35 1.39 1.26
C TRP A 20 -4.77 2.21 0.04
N ARG A 21 -4.94 3.53 0.17
CA ARG A 21 -5.25 4.39 -0.98
C ARG A 21 -4.17 4.31 -2.05
N ILE A 22 -2.90 4.48 -1.68
CA ILE A 22 -1.79 4.41 -2.64
C ILE A 22 -1.64 3.01 -3.22
N TYR A 23 -1.73 1.97 -2.38
CA TYR A 23 -1.65 0.58 -2.82
C TYR A 23 -2.72 0.26 -3.87
N PHE A 24 -3.99 0.59 -3.60
CA PHE A 24 -5.08 0.35 -4.55
C PHE A 24 -4.93 1.18 -5.82
N THR A 25 -4.45 2.42 -5.73
CA THR A 25 -4.18 3.25 -6.92
C THR A 25 -3.06 2.68 -7.78
N LEU A 26 -1.94 2.26 -7.17
CA LEU A 26 -0.82 1.64 -7.89
C LEU A 26 -1.22 0.32 -8.52
N VAL A 27 -1.92 -0.53 -7.77
CA VAL A 27 -2.44 -1.81 -8.28
C VAL A 27 -3.43 -1.56 -9.41
N GLN A 28 -4.36 -0.61 -9.29
CA GLN A 28 -5.24 -0.25 -10.41
C GLN A 28 -4.45 0.20 -11.64
N SER A 29 -3.43 1.03 -11.46
CA SER A 29 -2.63 1.54 -12.57
C SER A 29 -1.75 0.45 -13.22
N HIS A 30 -1.31 -0.54 -12.47
CA HIS A 30 -0.40 -1.58 -12.95
C HIS A 30 -1.13 -2.83 -13.45
N VAL A 31 -2.35 -3.07 -12.98
CA VAL A 31 -3.22 -4.18 -13.39
C VAL A 31 -4.26 -3.72 -14.44
N ALA A 32 -4.32 -2.42 -14.75
CA ALA A 32 -4.99 -1.94 -15.95
C ALA A 32 -4.24 -2.49 -17.19
N PRO A 33 -4.93 -3.23 -18.08
CA PRO A 33 -4.32 -3.84 -19.27
C PRO A 33 -3.88 -2.85 -20.33
#